data_AF-A0A351WT21-F1
#
_entry.id   AF-A0A351WT21-F1
#
_cell.length_a   1.000
_cell.length_b   1.000
_cell.length_c   1.000
_cell.angle_alpha   90.00
_cell.angle_beta   90.00
_cell.angle_gamma   90.00
#
_symmetry.space_group_name_H-M   'P 1'
#
loop_
_entity.id
_entity.type
_entity.pdbx_description
1 polymer ?
#
loop_
_entity_poly.entity_id
_entity_poly.type
_entity_poly.pdbx_seq_one_letter_code
_entity_poly.pdbx_strand_id
1 'polypeptide(L)'
;MEDFLNFQVILDNFTYFMIGRYPNGPLGGLGLTMYLAVVSCILSFFGGLILGLLSLSRIAFIRYPVNLFINTIRGLPLLMVIFWMYFLLPALMGTTVPESQTVILGLTLFTSAYMSQIVRAGIEGIPKGQTEAAISTGLKHWQAMLYIILPQGLRNMIPSFVNQFVSLIKDTSLAFIVGVSELTHVGTQINNRTMAFPTEIFIFIAGVYFVLCFAFTSFSRWLEGRLSWRKAI
;
A
#
# COMPACT_ATOMS: atom_id res chain seq x y z
N MET A 1 -14.89 31.24 -29.24
CA MET A 1 -15.10 29.97 -28.53
C MET A 1 -13.69 29.47 -28.26
N GLU A 2 -13.08 29.99 -27.20
CA GLU A 2 -11.71 29.61 -26.83
C GLU A 2 -11.69 28.13 -26.44
N ASP A 3 -10.64 27.42 -26.84
CA ASP A 3 -10.46 26.00 -26.57
C ASP A 3 -10.60 25.73 -25.07
N PHE A 4 -11.73 25.14 -24.67
CA PHE A 4 -12.08 24.88 -23.27
C PHE A 4 -11.11 23.92 -22.55
N LEU A 5 -10.17 23.30 -23.27
CA LEU A 5 -9.15 22.40 -22.73
C LEU A 5 -7.83 22.56 -23.49
N ASN A 6 -6.79 23.10 -22.85
CA ASN A 6 -5.45 23.21 -23.43
C ASN A 6 -4.51 22.12 -22.87
N PHE A 7 -4.41 21.00 -23.59
CA PHE A 7 -3.53 19.88 -23.22
C PHE A 7 -2.04 20.11 -23.51
N GLN A 8 -1.67 21.26 -24.10
CA GLN A 8 -0.27 21.57 -24.39
C GLN A 8 0.56 21.66 -23.10
N VAL A 9 -0.05 22.13 -22.00
CA VAL A 9 0.60 22.18 -20.68
C VAL A 9 1.08 20.80 -20.22
N ILE A 10 0.36 19.74 -20.58
CA ILE A 10 0.73 18.35 -20.23
C ILE A 10 1.87 17.87 -21.11
N LEU A 11 1.81 18.15 -22.42
CA LEU A 11 2.87 17.76 -23.35
C LEU A 11 4.20 18.43 -22.98
N ASP A 12 4.17 19.72 -22.69
CA ASP A 12 5.34 20.51 -22.31
C ASP A 12 5.97 20.03 -20.99
N ASN A 13 5.17 19.45 -20.11
CA ASN A 13 5.60 18.97 -18.79
C ASN A 13 5.59 17.43 -18.67
N PHE A 14 5.45 16.69 -19.78
CA PHE A 14 5.20 15.25 -19.74
C PHE A 14 6.32 14.49 -19.00
N THR A 15 7.58 14.81 -19.31
CA THR A 15 8.74 14.21 -18.62
C THR A 15 8.73 14.54 -17.13
N TYR A 16 8.32 15.75 -16.75
CA TYR A 16 8.23 16.14 -15.34
C TYR A 16 7.17 15.34 -14.60
N PHE A 17 6.00 15.11 -15.21
CA PHE A 17 4.96 14.23 -14.67
C PHE A 17 5.44 12.79 -14.50
N MET A 18 6.28 12.28 -15.41
CA MET A 18 6.70 10.88 -15.39
C MET A 18 7.81 10.61 -14.39
N ILE A 19 8.86 11.45 -14.36
CA ILE A 19 10.10 11.16 -13.60
C ILE A 19 10.60 12.34 -12.75
N GLY A 20 9.88 13.45 -12.71
CA GLY A 20 10.29 14.64 -11.97
C GLY A 20 11.56 15.26 -12.56
N ARG A 21 12.53 15.61 -11.69
CA ARG A 21 13.78 16.28 -12.09
C ARG A 21 14.88 15.30 -12.53
N TYR A 22 14.63 14.01 -12.48
CA TYR A 22 15.59 12.99 -12.87
C TYR A 22 15.98 13.13 -14.36
N PRO A 23 17.27 12.96 -14.74
CA PRO A 23 18.41 12.52 -13.92
C PRO A 23 19.15 13.64 -13.18
N ASN A 24 18.85 14.91 -13.45
CA ASN A 24 19.55 16.07 -12.88
C ASN A 24 19.13 16.41 -11.44
N GLY A 25 18.21 15.63 -10.88
CA GLY A 25 17.67 15.76 -9.53
C GLY A 25 17.01 14.47 -9.06
N PRO A 26 16.34 14.47 -7.90
CA PRO A 26 15.70 13.27 -7.38
C PRO A 26 14.56 12.80 -8.28
N LEU A 27 14.31 11.50 -8.25
CA LEU A 27 13.15 10.89 -8.91
C LEU A 27 11.87 11.52 -8.37
N GLY A 28 10.96 11.88 -9.28
CA GLY A 28 9.65 12.41 -8.95
C GLY A 28 8.55 11.85 -9.85
N GLY A 29 7.38 12.47 -9.79
CA GLY A 29 6.25 12.13 -10.64
C GLY A 29 5.77 10.69 -10.44
N LEU A 30 5.26 10.10 -11.52
CA LEU A 30 4.77 8.72 -11.56
C LEU A 30 5.85 7.70 -11.14
N GLY A 31 7.11 7.93 -11.50
CA GLY A 31 8.23 7.06 -11.11
C GLY A 31 8.39 6.99 -9.60
N LEU A 32 8.32 8.13 -8.91
CA LEU A 32 8.36 8.15 -7.44
C LEU A 32 7.09 7.56 -6.82
N THR A 33 5.91 7.84 -7.37
CA THR A 33 4.63 7.20 -6.96
C THR A 33 4.78 5.68 -6.96
N MET A 34 5.32 5.10 -8.03
CA MET A 34 5.53 3.64 -8.13
C MET A 34 6.59 3.14 -7.16
N TYR A 35 7.69 3.87 -6.99
CA TYR A 35 8.72 3.53 -5.99
C TYR A 35 8.14 3.47 -4.57
N LEU A 36 7.40 4.50 -4.15
CA LEU A 36 6.76 4.54 -2.83
C LEU A 36 5.78 3.37 -2.65
N ALA A 37 4.94 3.10 -3.66
CA ALA A 37 3.94 2.04 -3.62
C ALA A 37 4.59 0.65 -3.51
N VAL A 38 5.58 0.34 -4.36
CA VAL A 38 6.21 -0.98 -4.41
C VAL A 38 6.99 -1.26 -3.13
N VAL A 39 7.82 -0.31 -2.67
CA VAL A 39 8.61 -0.50 -1.45
C VAL A 39 7.69 -0.66 -0.23
N SER A 40 6.70 0.21 -0.09
CA SER A 40 5.74 0.12 1.02
C SER A 40 4.92 -1.17 0.95
N CYS A 41 4.54 -1.63 -0.25
CA CYS A 41 3.80 -2.88 -0.41
C CYS A 41 4.58 -4.09 0.10
N ILE A 42 5.86 -4.19 -0.29
CA ILE A 42 6.73 -5.30 0.11
C ILE A 42 6.89 -5.30 1.63
N LEU A 43 7.22 -4.15 2.22
CA LEU A 43 7.38 -4.02 3.67
C LEU A 43 6.07 -4.30 4.42
N SER A 44 4.94 -3.80 3.92
CA SER A 44 3.62 -4.03 4.51
C SER A 44 3.14 -5.46 4.40
N PHE A 45 3.52 -6.19 3.36
CA PHE A 45 3.20 -7.61 3.25
C PHE A 45 3.85 -8.38 4.40
N PHE A 46 5.16 -8.19 4.63
CA PHE A 46 5.86 -8.85 5.73
C PHE A 46 5.39 -8.36 7.09
N GLY A 47 5.24 -7.04 7.27
CA GLY A 47 4.74 -6.45 8.51
C GLY A 47 3.33 -6.92 8.84
N GLY A 48 2.44 -6.95 7.85
CA GLY A 48 1.08 -7.46 7.99
C GLY A 48 1.01 -8.95 8.26
N LEU A 49 1.86 -9.76 7.63
CA LEU A 49 1.97 -11.19 7.91
C LEU A 49 2.38 -11.45 9.37
N ILE A 50 3.41 -10.76 9.83
CA ILE A 50 3.90 -10.88 11.21
C ILE A 50 2.83 -10.42 12.20
N LEU A 51 2.28 -9.21 12.02
CA LEU A 51 1.23 -8.67 12.90
C LEU A 51 -0.02 -9.55 12.90
N GLY A 52 -0.42 -10.08 11.75
CA GLY A 52 -1.56 -10.96 11.60
C GLY A 52 -1.38 -12.26 12.38
N LEU A 53 -0.22 -12.91 12.26
CA LEU A 53 0.11 -14.12 13.01
C LEU A 53 0.19 -13.85 14.52
N LEU A 54 0.81 -12.74 14.94
CA LEU A 54 0.89 -12.35 16.35
C LEU A 54 -0.51 -12.03 16.92
N SER A 55 -1.41 -11.44 16.13
CA SER A 55 -2.79 -11.16 16.53
C SER A 55 -3.62 -12.43 16.79
N LEU A 56 -3.18 -13.57 16.23
CA LEU A 56 -3.77 -14.90 16.42
C LEU A 56 -3.08 -15.72 17.53
N SER A 57 -2.07 -15.15 18.20
CA SER A 57 -1.35 -15.84 19.26
C SER A 57 -2.29 -16.30 20.38
N ARG A 58 -2.01 -17.50 20.91
CA ARG A 58 -2.71 -18.02 22.10
C ARG A 58 -2.30 -17.32 23.39
N ILE A 59 -1.14 -16.66 23.38
CA ILE A 59 -0.60 -15.95 24.54
C ILE A 59 -1.29 -14.59 24.61
N ALA A 60 -2.15 -14.41 25.62
CA ALA A 60 -2.91 -13.18 25.85
C ALA A 60 -2.02 -11.93 25.89
N PHE A 61 -0.85 -12.03 26.53
CA PHE A 61 0.11 -10.93 26.65
C PHE A 61 0.69 -10.47 25.31
N ILE A 62 0.72 -11.32 24.29
CA ILE A 62 1.11 -10.93 22.92
C ILE A 62 -0.10 -10.43 22.15
N ARG A 63 -1.20 -11.20 22.23
CA ARG A 63 -2.41 -10.96 21.43
C ARG A 63 -3.04 -9.60 21.72
N TYR A 64 -3.21 -9.23 22.98
CA TYR A 64 -3.94 -8.00 23.34
C TYR A 64 -3.20 -6.73 22.90
N PRO A 65 -1.90 -6.53 23.20
CA PRO A 65 -1.16 -5.35 22.74
C PRO A 65 -1.10 -5.24 21.22
N VAL A 66 -0.90 -6.36 20.52
CA VAL A 66 -0.85 -6.37 19.05
C VAL A 66 -2.20 -5.98 18.45
N ASN A 67 -3.30 -6.54 18.96
CA ASN A 67 -4.63 -6.15 18.49
C ASN A 67 -4.97 -4.69 18.82
N LEU A 68 -4.56 -4.20 19.99
CA LEU A 68 -4.72 -2.78 20.35
C LEU A 68 -3.99 -1.90 19.35
N PHE A 69 -2.70 -2.17 19.10
CA PHE A 69 -1.89 -1.44 18.12
C PHE A 69 -2.53 -1.46 16.72
N ILE A 70 -2.92 -2.63 16.21
CA ILE A 70 -3.56 -2.75 14.89
C ILE A 70 -4.84 -1.91 14.82
N ASN A 71 -5.70 -2.02 15.84
CA ASN A 71 -6.97 -1.29 15.87
C ASN A 71 -6.77 0.23 16.01
N THR A 72 -5.78 0.66 16.79
CA THR A 72 -5.42 2.08 16.90
C THR A 72 -4.96 2.62 15.55
N ILE A 73 -3.99 1.98 14.89
CA ILE A 73 -3.48 2.45 13.59
C ILE A 73 -4.59 2.50 12.54
N ARG A 74 -5.47 1.49 12.48
CA ARG A 74 -6.62 1.47 11.57
C ARG A 74 -7.71 2.49 11.93
N GLY A 75 -7.72 2.98 13.16
CA GLY A 75 -8.62 4.04 13.62
C GLY A 75 -8.12 5.45 13.28
N LEU A 76 -6.86 5.60 12.83
CA LEU A 76 -6.30 6.88 12.44
C LEU A 76 -6.49 7.14 10.94
N PRO A 77 -6.68 8.40 10.51
CA PRO A 77 -6.56 8.75 9.11
C PRO A 77 -5.12 8.54 8.62
N LEU A 78 -4.92 7.91 7.47
CA LEU A 78 -3.58 7.68 6.90
C LEU A 78 -2.78 8.97 6.72
N LEU A 79 -3.46 10.04 6.29
CA LEU A 79 -2.87 11.38 6.19
C LEU A 79 -2.26 11.83 7.52
N MET A 80 -2.94 11.58 8.65
CA MET A 80 -2.41 11.90 9.97
C MET A 80 -1.22 11.02 10.35
N VAL A 81 -1.23 9.73 9.97
CA VAL A 81 -0.09 8.85 10.20
C VAL A 81 1.15 9.35 9.45
N ILE A 82 1.02 9.72 8.18
CA ILE A 82 2.12 10.29 7.38
C ILE A 82 2.60 11.61 8.00
N PHE A 83 1.67 12.50 8.34
CA PHE A 83 1.98 13.79 8.95
C PHE A 83 2.75 13.65 10.27
N TRP A 84 2.27 12.81 11.20
CA TRP A 84 2.97 12.58 12.46
C TRP A 84 4.33 11.90 12.28
N MET A 85 4.43 10.94 11.36
CA MET A 85 5.71 10.29 11.07
C MET A 85 6.75 11.29 10.58
N TYR A 86 6.34 12.30 9.80
CA TYR A 86 7.22 13.35 9.30
C TYR A 86 7.89 14.18 10.39
N PHE A 87 7.19 14.47 11.48
CA PHE A 87 7.78 15.21 12.60
C PHE A 87 8.44 14.28 13.63
N LEU A 88 7.85 13.11 13.88
CA LEU A 88 8.30 12.21 14.94
C LEU A 88 9.60 11.48 14.60
N LEU A 89 9.75 11.01 13.35
CA LEU A 89 10.94 10.23 12.96
C LEU A 89 12.25 11.02 13.11
N PRO A 90 12.37 12.26 12.59
CA PRO A 90 13.57 13.06 12.80
C PRO A 90 13.84 13.35 14.29
N ALA A 91 12.79 13.61 15.07
CA ALA A 91 12.90 13.86 16.50
C ALA A 91 13.42 12.63 17.27
N LEU A 92 12.97 11.43 16.90
CA LEU A 92 13.44 10.17 17.50
C LEU A 92 14.86 9.79 17.06
N MET A 93 15.21 10.04 15.80
CA MET A 93 16.54 9.70 15.26
C MET A 93 17.60 10.76 15.56
N GLY A 94 17.21 11.94 16.02
CA GLY A 94 18.11 13.07 16.24
C GLY A 94 18.77 13.60 14.95
N THR A 95 18.24 13.23 13.78
CA THR A 95 18.81 13.56 12.46
C THR A 95 17.69 13.77 11.45
N THR A 96 17.98 14.49 10.36
CA THR A 96 17.03 14.69 9.27
C THR A 96 16.78 13.37 8.53
N VAL A 97 15.52 12.98 8.42
CA VAL A 97 15.09 11.80 7.65
C VAL A 97 14.52 12.27 6.31
N PRO A 98 14.94 11.70 5.16
CA PRO A 98 14.37 12.04 3.87
C PRO A 98 12.85 11.84 3.83
N GLU A 99 12.12 12.81 3.25
CA GLU A 99 10.65 12.84 3.22
C GLU A 99 10.06 11.56 2.60
N SER A 100 10.68 11.04 1.54
CA SER A 100 10.28 9.78 0.90
C SER A 100 10.38 8.57 1.84
N GLN A 101 11.39 8.53 2.71
CA GLN A 101 11.56 7.43 3.67
C GLN A 101 10.52 7.52 4.77
N THR A 102 10.25 8.72 5.28
CA THR A 102 9.16 8.97 6.21
C THR A 102 7.83 8.49 5.66
N VAL A 103 7.51 8.85 4.41
CA VAL A 103 6.27 8.42 3.76
C VAL A 103 6.23 6.89 3.60
N ILE A 104 7.33 6.26 3.17
CA ILE A 104 7.41 4.80 3.06
C ILE A 104 7.12 4.15 4.42
N LEU A 105 7.70 4.65 5.51
CA LEU A 105 7.47 4.10 6.85
C LEU A 105 6.04 4.32 7.33
N GLY A 106 5.44 5.49 7.07
CA GLY A 106 4.05 5.78 7.41
C GLY A 106 3.05 4.91 6.64
N LEU A 107 3.23 4.80 5.32
CA LEU A 107 2.46 3.88 4.47
C LEU A 107 2.66 2.43 4.92
N THR A 108 3.92 2.04 5.20
CA THR A 108 4.25 0.68 5.65
C THR A 108 3.52 0.32 6.93
N LEU A 109 3.59 1.18 7.94
CA LEU A 109 2.95 1.02 9.24
C LEU A 109 1.44 0.86 9.09
N PHE A 110 0.82 1.80 8.38
CA PHE A 110 -0.62 1.82 8.19
C PHE A 110 -1.11 0.60 7.41
N THR A 111 -0.53 0.35 6.23
CA THR A 111 -0.94 -0.75 5.37
C THR A 111 -0.63 -2.11 6.00
N SER A 112 0.43 -2.25 6.82
CA SER A 112 0.67 -3.47 7.62
C SER A 112 -0.50 -3.77 8.56
N ALA A 113 -1.09 -2.75 9.19
CA ALA A 113 -2.23 -2.94 10.07
C ALA A 113 -3.47 -3.47 9.31
N TYR A 114 -3.74 -2.98 8.10
CA TYR A 114 -4.81 -3.53 7.25
C TYR A 114 -4.50 -4.93 6.74
N MET A 115 -3.27 -5.15 6.27
CA MET A 115 -2.78 -6.46 5.83
C MET A 115 -2.88 -7.52 6.92
N SER A 116 -2.63 -7.15 8.18
CA SER A 116 -2.77 -8.06 9.33
C SER A 116 -4.18 -8.63 9.48
N GLN A 117 -5.20 -7.86 9.12
CA GLN A 117 -6.60 -8.28 9.19
C GLN A 117 -6.97 -9.18 8.01
N ILE A 118 -6.38 -8.93 6.84
CA ILE A 118 -6.48 -9.85 5.70
C ILE A 118 -5.86 -11.20 6.07
N VAL A 119 -4.68 -11.18 6.71
CA VAL A 119 -3.98 -12.39 7.20
C VAL A 119 -4.82 -13.11 8.25
N ARG A 120 -5.39 -12.37 9.20
CA ARG A 120 -6.26 -12.95 10.21
C ARG A 120 -7.50 -13.61 9.59
N ALA A 121 -8.22 -12.89 8.74
CA ALA A 121 -9.42 -13.38 8.08
C ALA A 121 -9.15 -14.59 7.18
N GLY A 122 -8.04 -14.59 6.43
CA GLY A 122 -7.71 -15.73 5.57
C GLY A 122 -7.25 -16.97 6.33
N ILE A 123 -6.68 -16.83 7.53
CA ILE A 123 -6.39 -17.96 8.43
C ILE A 123 -7.67 -18.47 9.10
N GLU A 124 -8.48 -17.58 9.66
CA GLU A 124 -9.75 -17.93 10.30
C GLU A 124 -10.77 -18.52 9.31
N GLY A 125 -10.64 -18.21 8.02
CA GLY A 125 -11.44 -18.78 6.94
C GLY A 125 -11.07 -20.22 6.55
N ILE A 126 -9.97 -20.79 7.06
CA ILE A 126 -9.62 -22.20 6.81
C ILE A 126 -10.50 -23.11 7.69
N PRO A 127 -11.12 -24.17 7.14
CA PRO A 127 -11.92 -25.10 7.91
C PRO A 127 -11.16 -25.68 9.10
N LYS A 128 -11.78 -25.69 10.29
CA LYS A 128 -11.16 -26.18 11.53
C LYS A 128 -10.64 -27.62 11.40
N GLY A 129 -11.32 -28.46 10.60
CA GLY A 129 -10.92 -29.83 10.31
C GLY A 129 -9.50 -29.96 9.72
N GLN A 130 -9.00 -28.96 8.99
CA GLN A 130 -7.60 -28.96 8.51
C GLN A 130 -6.60 -28.85 9.67
N THR A 131 -6.93 -28.03 10.66
CA THR A 131 -6.10 -27.89 11.87
C THR A 131 -6.18 -29.14 12.73
N GLU A 132 -7.38 -29.70 12.91
CA GLU A 132 -7.61 -30.93 13.68
C GLU A 132 -6.88 -32.12 13.03
N ALA A 133 -7.04 -32.33 11.72
CA ALA A 133 -6.35 -33.39 10.99
C ALA A 133 -4.82 -33.25 11.08
N ALA A 134 -4.29 -32.04 10.93
CA ALA A 134 -2.86 -31.77 11.09
C ALA A 134 -2.34 -32.14 12.49
N ILE A 135 -3.09 -31.83 13.54
CA ILE A 135 -2.68 -32.15 14.91
C ILE A 135 -2.80 -33.66 15.17
N SER A 136 -3.81 -34.33 14.60
CA SER A 136 -3.99 -35.79 14.71
C SER A 136 -2.85 -36.59 14.07
N THR A 137 -2.09 -36.01 13.12
CA THR A 137 -0.87 -36.64 12.58
C THR A 137 0.38 -36.40 13.44
N GLY A 138 0.24 -35.74 14.59
CA GLY A 138 1.33 -35.48 15.54
C GLY A 138 2.01 -34.11 15.40
N LEU A 139 1.51 -33.23 14.52
CA LEU A 139 2.04 -31.88 14.40
C LEU A 139 1.66 -31.01 15.60
N LYS A 140 2.62 -30.22 16.08
CA LYS A 140 2.36 -29.12 17.01
C LYS A 140 1.58 -28.02 16.29
N HIS A 141 0.83 -27.23 17.05
CA HIS A 141 0.02 -26.12 16.51
C HIS A 141 0.78 -25.14 15.61
N TRP A 142 2.03 -24.81 15.96
CA TRP A 142 2.85 -23.93 15.12
C TRP A 142 3.31 -24.60 13.82
N GLN A 143 3.50 -25.93 13.84
CA GLN A 143 3.83 -26.72 12.64
C GLN A 143 2.61 -26.84 11.73
N ALA A 144 1.43 -27.11 12.29
CA ALA A 144 0.17 -27.08 11.56
C ALA A 144 -0.08 -25.69 10.93
N MET A 145 0.19 -24.62 11.69
CA MET A 145 0.11 -23.25 11.18
C MET A 145 1.06 -23.03 10.01
N LEU A 146 2.35 -23.33 10.17
CA LEU A 146 3.37 -23.02 9.17
C LEU A 146 3.26 -23.87 7.90
N TYR A 147 2.98 -25.17 8.03
CA TYR A 147 3.06 -26.11 6.91
C TYR A 147 1.73 -26.35 6.19
N ILE A 148 0.59 -26.12 6.85
CA ILE A 148 -0.72 -26.49 6.33
C ILE A 148 -1.61 -25.26 6.21
N ILE A 149 -1.85 -24.57 7.32
CA ILE A 149 -2.87 -23.52 7.40
C ILE A 149 -2.40 -22.24 6.70
N LEU A 150 -1.19 -21.76 6.99
CA LEU A 150 -0.67 -20.52 6.42
C LEU A 150 -0.50 -20.59 4.90
N PRO A 151 0.09 -21.63 4.29
CA PRO A 151 0.19 -21.72 2.84
C PRO A 151 -1.18 -21.73 2.15
N GLN A 152 -2.18 -22.41 2.73
CA GLN A 152 -3.56 -22.42 2.23
C GLN A 152 -4.22 -21.04 2.41
N GLY A 153 -4.08 -20.43 3.58
CA GLY A 153 -4.61 -19.11 3.88
C GLY A 153 -4.03 -18.02 2.97
N LEU A 154 -2.72 -18.01 2.78
CA LEU A 154 -2.03 -17.05 1.89
C LEU A 154 -2.61 -17.10 0.47
N ARG A 155 -2.90 -18.29 -0.06
CA ARG A 155 -3.53 -18.45 -1.37
C ARG A 155 -4.91 -17.78 -1.43
N ASN A 156 -5.71 -17.95 -0.38
CA ASN A 156 -7.03 -17.31 -0.27
C ASN A 156 -6.95 -15.78 -0.10
N MET A 157 -5.84 -15.26 0.42
CA MET A 157 -5.63 -13.83 0.66
C MET A 157 -5.11 -13.07 -0.55
N ILE A 158 -4.55 -13.74 -1.57
CA ILE A 158 -3.95 -13.10 -2.75
C ILE A 158 -4.85 -12.00 -3.34
N PRO A 159 -6.15 -12.22 -3.61
CA PRO A 159 -7.01 -11.18 -4.19
C PRO A 159 -7.14 -9.94 -3.28
N SER A 160 -7.23 -10.16 -1.97
CA SER A 160 -7.29 -9.07 -0.98
C SER A 160 -5.97 -8.31 -0.89
N PHE A 161 -4.83 -9.00 -1.00
CA PHE A 161 -3.51 -8.36 -1.04
C PHE A 161 -3.34 -7.49 -2.28
N VAL A 162 -3.78 -7.95 -3.45
CA VAL A 162 -3.69 -7.14 -4.67
C VAL A 162 -4.62 -5.93 -4.59
N ASN A 163 -5.85 -6.09 -4.10
CA ASN A 163 -6.75 -4.96 -3.87
C ASN A 163 -6.13 -3.90 -2.93
N GLN A 164 -5.46 -4.34 -1.88
CA GLN A 164 -4.79 -3.44 -0.96
C GLN A 164 -3.55 -2.77 -1.60
N PHE A 165 -2.84 -3.44 -2.50
CA PHE A 165 -1.77 -2.82 -3.28
C PHE A 165 -2.30 -1.73 -4.23
N VAL A 166 -3.43 -1.97 -4.90
CA VAL A 166 -4.09 -0.95 -5.73
C VAL A 166 -4.54 0.25 -4.88
N SER A 167 -5.04 0.02 -3.67
CA SER A 167 -5.34 1.10 -2.74
C SER A 167 -4.08 1.87 -2.32
N LEU A 168 -2.99 1.15 -2.02
CA LEU A 168 -1.72 1.75 -1.65
C LEU A 168 -1.14 2.67 -2.74
N ILE A 169 -1.28 2.30 -4.03
CA ILE A 169 -0.89 3.18 -5.14
C ILE A 169 -1.60 4.53 -5.06
N LYS A 170 -2.92 4.53 -4.79
CA LYS A 170 -3.69 5.77 -4.62
C LYS A 170 -3.26 6.51 -3.36
N ASP A 171 -3.03 5.80 -2.27
CA ASP A 171 -2.63 6.36 -0.98
C ASP A 171 -1.28 7.09 -1.03
N THR A 172 -0.38 6.73 -1.97
CA THR A 172 0.86 7.49 -2.19
C THR A 172 0.62 8.96 -2.55
N SER A 173 -0.54 9.31 -3.13
CA SER A 173 -0.90 10.70 -3.40
C SER A 173 -0.93 11.56 -2.14
N LEU A 174 -1.22 10.98 -0.96
CA LEU A 174 -1.20 11.70 0.31
C LEU A 174 0.19 12.19 0.71
N ALA A 175 1.26 11.66 0.10
CA ALA A 175 2.62 12.11 0.31
C ALA A 175 2.84 13.58 -0.09
N PHE A 176 1.98 14.13 -0.95
CA PHE A 176 2.06 15.54 -1.36
C PHE A 176 2.02 16.50 -0.16
N ILE A 177 1.33 16.14 0.93
CA ILE A 177 1.14 17.02 2.10
C ILE A 177 2.46 17.32 2.82
N VAL A 178 3.46 16.44 2.67
CA VAL A 178 4.79 16.59 3.26
C VAL A 178 5.86 16.93 2.21
N GLY A 179 5.44 17.43 1.03
CA GLY A 179 6.36 17.95 0.01
C GLY A 179 6.99 16.91 -0.92
N VAL A 180 6.65 15.62 -0.75
CA VAL A 180 7.19 14.56 -1.60
C VAL A 180 6.70 14.74 -3.03
N SER A 181 7.64 14.86 -3.96
CA SER A 181 7.38 15.16 -5.38
C SER A 181 6.90 13.95 -6.18
N GLU A 182 5.89 13.25 -5.67
CA GLU A 182 5.15 12.23 -6.43
C GLU A 182 4.18 12.89 -7.44
N LEU A 183 3.45 12.08 -8.23
CA LEU A 183 2.62 12.54 -9.34
C LEU A 183 1.66 13.69 -8.98
N THR A 184 0.97 13.62 -7.85
CA THR A 184 -0.02 14.64 -7.42
C THR A 184 0.66 15.95 -7.02
N HIS A 185 1.78 15.87 -6.31
CA HIS A 185 2.58 17.03 -5.94
C HIS A 185 3.21 17.70 -7.16
N VAL A 186 3.75 16.92 -8.11
CA VAL A 186 4.27 17.44 -9.38
C VAL A 186 3.20 18.19 -10.15
N GLY A 187 1.99 17.62 -10.25
CA GLY A 187 0.85 18.30 -10.84
C GLY A 187 0.52 19.64 -10.16
N THR A 188 0.48 19.64 -8.84
CA THR A 188 0.27 20.86 -8.05
C THR A 188 1.36 21.90 -8.30
N GLN A 189 2.62 21.49 -8.43
CA GLN A 189 3.72 22.41 -8.75
C GLN A 189 3.58 23.03 -10.13
N ILE A 190 3.17 22.26 -11.15
CA ILE A 190 2.92 22.80 -12.50
C ILE A 190 1.75 23.78 -12.45
N ASN A 191 0.65 23.39 -11.79
CA ASN A 191 -0.53 24.23 -11.64
C ASN A 191 -0.19 25.57 -10.96
N ASN A 192 0.64 25.54 -9.92
CA ASN A 192 1.06 26.76 -9.21
C ASN A 192 1.99 27.64 -10.05
N ARG A 193 2.71 27.09 -11.04
CA ARG A 193 3.56 27.87 -11.95
C ARG A 193 2.78 28.49 -13.09
N THR A 194 1.81 27.76 -13.65
CA THR A 194 1.05 28.21 -14.82
C THR A 194 -0.18 29.02 -14.45
N MET A 195 -0.80 28.72 -13.29
CA MET A 195 -2.01 29.36 -12.74
C MET A 195 -3.21 29.47 -13.70
N ALA A 196 -3.20 28.70 -14.80
CA ALA A 196 -4.16 28.86 -15.89
C ALA A 196 -4.93 27.57 -16.24
N PHE A 197 -4.38 26.39 -15.93
CA PHE A 197 -4.90 25.10 -16.43
C PHE A 197 -5.09 24.03 -15.32
N PRO A 198 -5.76 24.34 -14.19
CA PRO A 198 -5.96 23.36 -13.10
C PRO A 198 -6.78 22.15 -13.55
N THR A 199 -7.81 22.38 -14.36
CA THR A 199 -8.74 21.33 -14.81
C THR A 199 -8.02 20.26 -15.62
N GLU A 200 -7.24 20.66 -16.61
CA GLU A 200 -6.49 19.77 -17.50
C GLU A 200 -5.46 18.96 -16.73
N ILE A 201 -4.73 19.61 -15.81
CA ILE A 201 -3.70 18.97 -14.98
C ILE A 201 -4.32 17.88 -14.10
N PHE A 202 -5.40 18.19 -13.36
CA PHE A 202 -6.01 17.23 -12.45
C PHE A 202 -6.82 16.13 -13.17
N ILE A 203 -7.42 16.42 -14.33
CA ILE A 203 -8.01 15.39 -15.21
C ILE A 203 -6.92 14.43 -15.71
N PHE A 204 -5.76 14.95 -16.12
CA PHE A 204 -4.65 14.11 -16.54
C PHE A 204 -4.14 13.20 -15.40
N ILE A 205 -3.92 13.76 -14.21
CA ILE A 205 -3.49 12.99 -13.03
C ILE A 205 -4.53 11.90 -12.70
N ALA A 206 -5.82 12.25 -12.68
CA ALA A 206 -6.90 11.29 -12.46
C ALA A 206 -6.90 10.18 -13.52
N GLY A 207 -6.71 10.54 -14.80
CA GLY A 207 -6.57 9.59 -15.91
C GLY A 207 -5.38 8.65 -15.75
N VAL A 208 -4.21 9.17 -15.34
CA VAL A 208 -3.01 8.37 -15.08
C VAL A 208 -3.23 7.39 -13.93
N TYR A 209 -3.75 7.85 -12.78
CA TYR A 209 -4.09 6.96 -11.66
C TYR A 209 -5.13 5.91 -12.07
N PHE A 210 -6.14 6.30 -12.85
CA PHE A 210 -7.17 5.39 -13.34
C PHE A 210 -6.57 4.30 -14.23
N VAL A 211 -5.81 4.68 -15.27
CA VAL A 211 -5.18 3.73 -16.20
C VAL A 211 -4.24 2.79 -15.44
N LEU A 212 -3.41 3.32 -14.54
CA LEU A 212 -2.49 2.55 -13.73
C LEU A 212 -3.24 1.53 -12.85
N CYS A 213 -4.19 1.99 -12.05
CA CYS A 213 -4.96 1.12 -11.14
C CYS A 213 -5.82 0.11 -11.92
N PHE A 214 -6.41 0.52 -13.04
CA PHE A 214 -7.20 -0.35 -13.91
C PHE A 214 -6.35 -1.43 -14.56
N ALA A 215 -5.16 -1.09 -15.05
CA ALA A 215 -4.21 -2.03 -15.62
C ALA A 215 -3.78 -3.07 -14.57
N PHE A 216 -3.39 -2.63 -13.37
CA PHE A 216 -3.02 -3.53 -12.27
C PHE A 216 -4.18 -4.42 -11.82
N THR A 217 -5.38 -3.86 -11.65
CA THR A 217 -6.57 -4.62 -11.25
C THR A 217 -6.94 -5.67 -12.31
N SER A 218 -6.90 -5.29 -13.59
CA SER A 218 -7.20 -6.19 -14.71
C SER A 218 -6.16 -7.30 -14.82
N PHE A 219 -4.88 -6.96 -14.67
CA PHE A 219 -3.80 -7.94 -14.64
C PHE A 219 -3.94 -8.93 -13.48
N SER A 220 -4.31 -8.44 -12.28
CA SER A 220 -4.60 -9.30 -11.12
C SER A 220 -5.72 -10.28 -11.40
N ARG A 221 -6.86 -9.80 -11.91
CA ARG A 221 -8.02 -10.65 -12.21
C ARG A 221 -7.69 -11.71 -13.26
N TRP A 222 -6.90 -11.33 -14.27
CA TRP A 222 -6.42 -12.27 -15.27
C TRP A 222 -5.52 -13.35 -14.65
N LEU A 223 -4.60 -12.96 -13.76
CA LEU A 223 -3.70 -13.87 -13.06
C LEU A 223 -4.47 -14.80 -12.10
N GLU A 224 -5.44 -14.26 -11.36
CA GLU A 224 -6.35 -15.01 -10.49
C GLU A 224 -7.13 -16.08 -11.27
N GLY A 225 -7.64 -15.72 -12.47
CA GLY A 225 -8.35 -16.64 -13.35
C GLY A 225 -7.46 -17.75 -13.91
N ARG A 226 -6.21 -17.42 -14.28
CA ARG A 226 -5.20 -18.38 -14.77
C ARG A 226 -4.74 -19.35 -13.69
N LEU A 227 -4.62 -18.87 -12.46
CA LEU A 227 -4.22 -19.69 -11.32
C LEU A 227 -5.32 -20.66 -10.87
N SER A 228 -6.52 -20.58 -11.44
CA SER A 228 -7.66 -21.48 -11.25
C SER A 228 -7.68 -22.14 -9.86
N TRP A 229 -7.68 -21.30 -8.82
CA TRP A 229 -7.94 -21.78 -7.48
C TRP A 229 -9.43 -22.08 -7.42
N ARG A 230 -9.84 -23.28 -7.85
CA ARG A 230 -11.18 -23.79 -7.54
C ARG A 230 -11.36 -23.57 -6.05
N LYS A 231 -12.29 -22.67 -5.69
CA LYS A 231 -12.86 -22.67 -4.34
C LYS A 231 -13.38 -24.08 -4.14
N ALA A 232 -12.59 -24.91 -3.46
CA ALA A 232 -13.04 -26.21 -3.00
C ALA A 232 -14.00 -25.93 -1.86
N ILE A 233 -15.21 -25.56 -2.24
CA ILE A 233 -16.40 -25.62 -1.40
C ILE A 233 -17.30 -26.65 -2.09
#